data_AF-A0A9D6PDU2-F1
#
_entry.id   AF-A0A9D6PDU2-F1
#
_cell.length_a   1.000
_cell.length_b   1.000
_cell.length_c   1.000
_cell.angle_alpha   90.00
_cell.angle_beta   90.00
_cell.angle_gamma   90.00
#
_symmetry.space_group_name_H-M   'P 1'
#
loop_
_entity.id
_entity.type
_entity.pdbx_description
1 polymer ?
#
loop_
_entity_poly.entity_id
_entity_poly.type
_entity_poly.pdbx_seq_one_letter_code
_entity_poly.pdbx_strand_id
1 'polypeptide(L)'
;MTDSRAKRSPKPATKAWAGALLAGAIAVLAPLGARAQQDQPIHLQPPQKLEPPPGAANAPIASGTGAAVAQPVAATGAGVQVDSLKKVDSDTAGTLTVEQGGFGADMWRGTDRALVERLLPKLPVNTPSATMRELMRRMLLSIARVPEGKSEGASLVAIRVRLLADMGDLVAVNTLLNATPGRNTDQELVRIETEARFLANDNARACALAGGQIRDQNVPYWQKAFIFCQALAGATDKAMLGVSVMRESGVKDDVFFALMESLATKTPATIASLPDPSPLHLAMARVAKAKLPADAISSNRPGVLRTIAISPNAPLEMRLEAGERAESAGALVVDSLRQLYTSVSFY
;
A
#
# COMPACT_ATOMS: atom_id res chain seq x y z
N MET A 1 -12.16 -37.81 61.82
CA MET A 1 -12.67 -39.18 61.66
C MET A 1 -13.06 -39.33 60.19
N THR A 2 -12.09 -39.52 59.30
CA THR A 2 -11.64 -40.83 58.79
C THR A 2 -12.77 -41.67 58.21
N ASP A 3 -12.90 -41.68 56.89
CA ASP A 3 -13.07 -42.97 56.22
C ASP A 3 -12.41 -42.99 54.84
N SER A 4 -11.72 -44.09 54.58
CA SER A 4 -10.93 -44.43 53.40
C SER A 4 -11.52 -45.72 52.85
N ARG A 5 -11.90 -45.77 51.57
CA ARG A 5 -11.95 -47.06 50.85
C ARG A 5 -11.88 -46.93 49.33
N ALA A 6 -10.66 -47.16 48.86
CA ALA A 6 -10.21 -47.99 47.75
C ALA A 6 -11.20 -48.44 46.63
N LYS A 7 -10.78 -48.10 45.40
CA LYS A 7 -10.60 -48.95 44.19
C LYS A 7 -11.73 -49.91 43.77
N ARG A 8 -12.23 -49.69 42.55
CA ARG A 8 -12.44 -50.74 41.54
C ARG A 8 -12.44 -50.17 40.13
N SER A 9 -11.50 -50.62 39.31
CA SER A 9 -11.49 -50.47 37.85
C SER A 9 -12.23 -51.66 37.22
N PRO A 10 -12.88 -51.50 36.06
CA PRO A 10 -13.00 -52.58 35.10
C PRO A 10 -12.36 -52.22 33.74
N LYS A 11 -11.67 -53.22 33.18
CA LYS A 11 -11.02 -53.26 31.87
C LYS A 11 -12.05 -53.25 30.72
N PRO A 12 -11.63 -52.88 29.48
CA PRO A 12 -12.52 -52.68 28.34
C PRO A 12 -12.91 -54.01 27.67
N ALA A 13 -14.17 -54.10 27.23
CA ALA A 13 -14.66 -55.19 26.39
C ALA A 13 -14.55 -54.79 24.90
N THR A 14 -13.74 -55.56 24.17
CA THR A 14 -13.63 -55.58 22.72
C THR A 14 -14.88 -56.23 22.10
N LYS A 15 -15.48 -55.61 21.09
CA LYS A 15 -16.32 -56.30 20.11
C LYS A 15 -16.06 -55.75 18.71
N ALA A 16 -15.72 -56.67 17.82
CA ALA A 16 -15.40 -56.44 16.43
C ALA A 16 -16.68 -56.46 15.54
N TRP A 17 -16.61 -55.60 14.53
CA TRP A 17 -17.09 -55.68 13.15
C TRP A 17 -18.39 -56.42 12.82
N ALA A 18 -19.33 -55.66 12.24
CA ALA A 18 -20.15 -56.10 11.13
C ALA A 18 -20.27 -54.93 10.13
N GLY A 19 -19.68 -55.11 8.96
CA GLY A 19 -19.76 -54.17 7.85
C GLY A 19 -21.13 -54.24 7.17
N ALA A 20 -21.71 -53.08 6.89
CA ALA A 20 -22.86 -52.93 6.02
C ALA A 20 -22.44 -52.08 4.82
N LEU A 21 -22.26 -52.76 3.69
CA LEU A 21 -22.12 -52.18 2.36
C LEU A 21 -23.45 -51.51 1.98
N LEU A 22 -23.47 -50.18 1.91
CA LEU A 22 -24.53 -49.42 1.27
C LEU A 22 -24.06 -49.02 -0.12
N ALA A 23 -24.67 -49.67 -1.11
CA ALA A 23 -24.55 -49.33 -2.53
C ALA A 23 -25.13 -47.93 -2.77
N GLY A 24 -24.24 -46.94 -2.93
CA GLY A 24 -24.59 -45.60 -3.34
C GLY A 24 -24.81 -45.53 -4.85
N ALA A 25 -26.02 -45.16 -5.24
CA ALA A 25 -26.44 -44.95 -6.62
C ALA A 25 -25.58 -43.89 -7.33
N ILE A 26 -25.15 -44.23 -8.54
CA ILE A 26 -24.40 -43.38 -9.45
C ILE A 26 -25.36 -42.30 -9.98
N ALA A 27 -25.17 -41.05 -9.56
CA ALA A 27 -25.78 -39.90 -10.20
C ALA A 27 -24.86 -39.43 -11.35
N VAL A 28 -25.26 -39.73 -12.58
CA VAL A 28 -24.63 -39.19 -13.79
C VAL A 28 -24.95 -37.70 -13.87
N LEU A 29 -23.99 -36.85 -13.48
CA LEU A 29 -24.04 -35.42 -13.77
C LEU A 29 -23.56 -35.20 -15.21
N ALA A 30 -24.51 -34.82 -16.07
CA ALA A 30 -24.22 -34.38 -17.43
C ALA A 30 -23.29 -33.14 -17.41
N PRO A 31 -22.29 -33.05 -18.28
CA PRO A 31 -21.48 -31.85 -18.39
C PRO A 31 -22.32 -30.73 -19.01
N LEU A 32 -22.51 -29.65 -18.26
CA LEU A 32 -22.94 -28.36 -18.80
C LEU A 32 -21.91 -27.93 -19.85
N GLY A 33 -22.28 -28.04 -21.12
CA GLY A 33 -21.48 -27.54 -22.23
C GLY A 33 -21.26 -26.03 -22.07
N ALA A 34 -20.00 -25.64 -21.84
CA ALA A 34 -19.57 -24.27 -21.96
C ALA A 34 -19.76 -23.83 -23.42
N ARG A 35 -20.77 -22.99 -23.68
CA ARG A 35 -20.83 -22.21 -24.92
C ARG A 35 -19.73 -21.17 -24.85
N ALA A 36 -18.61 -21.45 -25.50
CA ALA A 36 -17.64 -20.42 -25.83
C ALA A 36 -18.32 -19.40 -26.76
N GLN A 37 -18.47 -18.18 -26.29
CA GLN A 37 -18.89 -17.05 -27.10
C GLN A 37 -17.77 -16.79 -28.12
N GLN A 38 -18.00 -17.15 -29.37
CA GLN A 38 -17.10 -16.80 -30.46
C GLN A 38 -17.26 -15.30 -30.74
N ASP A 39 -16.38 -14.48 -30.16
CA ASP A 39 -16.16 -13.12 -30.63
C ASP A 39 -15.62 -13.20 -32.06
N GLN A 40 -16.37 -12.65 -33.02
CA GLN A 40 -15.86 -12.46 -34.37
C GLN A 40 -14.70 -11.47 -34.34
N PRO A 41 -13.64 -11.65 -35.15
CA PRO A 41 -12.53 -10.70 -35.19
C PRO A 41 -13.01 -9.33 -35.68
N ILE A 42 -12.71 -8.29 -34.91
CA ILE A 42 -12.91 -6.90 -35.34
C ILE A 42 -12.01 -6.63 -36.54
N HIS A 43 -12.61 -6.34 -37.69
CA HIS A 43 -11.89 -5.88 -38.88
C HIS A 43 -11.40 -4.44 -38.65
N LEU A 44 -10.10 -4.28 -38.44
CA LEU A 44 -9.45 -2.97 -38.40
C LEU A 44 -9.44 -2.39 -39.82
N GLN A 45 -10.20 -1.31 -40.04
CA GLN A 45 -10.08 -0.51 -41.25
C GLN A 45 -8.83 0.38 -41.18
N PRO A 46 -8.11 0.58 -42.30
CA PRO A 46 -6.97 1.49 -42.33
C PRO A 46 -7.43 2.95 -42.14
N PRO A 47 -6.59 3.81 -41.55
CA PRO A 47 -6.95 5.19 -41.26
C PRO A 47 -7.26 5.96 -42.56
N GLN A 48 -8.43 6.59 -42.61
CA GLN A 48 -8.76 7.51 -43.70
C GLN A 48 -7.89 8.77 -43.59
N LYS A 49 -7.12 9.01 -44.65
CA LYS A 49 -6.36 10.24 -44.86
C LYS A 49 -7.33 11.32 -45.32
N LEU A 50 -7.57 12.34 -44.50
CA LEU A 50 -8.34 13.52 -44.89
C LEU A 50 -7.52 14.33 -45.91
N GLU A 51 -8.05 14.49 -47.12
CA GLU A 51 -7.47 15.37 -48.13
C GLU A 51 -7.77 16.84 -47.79
N PRO A 52 -6.79 17.76 -47.93
CA PRO A 52 -7.04 19.18 -47.80
C PRO A 52 -7.82 19.71 -49.02
N PRO A 53 -8.61 20.80 -48.86
CA PRO A 53 -9.35 21.40 -49.96
C PRO A 53 -8.41 21.92 -51.05
N PRO A 54 -8.80 21.86 -52.34
CA PRO A 54 -7.94 22.29 -53.44
C PRO A 54 -7.94 23.81 -53.56
N GLY A 55 -6.74 24.40 -53.61
CA GLY A 55 -6.55 25.76 -54.12
C GLY A 55 -5.62 26.64 -53.30
N ALA A 56 -4.32 26.53 -53.55
CA ALA A 56 -3.41 27.67 -53.47
C ALA A 56 -2.15 27.33 -54.29
N ALA A 57 -2.10 27.83 -55.53
CA ALA A 57 -0.91 27.77 -56.36
C ALA A 57 0.19 28.66 -55.76
N ASN A 58 1.40 28.12 -55.65
CA ASN A 58 2.59 28.89 -55.28
C ASN A 58 3.01 29.79 -56.45
N ALA A 59 3.18 31.09 -56.18
CA ALA A 59 3.96 32.01 -57.00
C ALA A 59 4.77 32.95 -56.07
N PRO A 60 5.93 33.48 -56.51
CA PRO A 60 7.07 33.77 -55.64
C PRO A 60 6.95 35.07 -54.85
N ILE A 61 7.68 35.11 -53.72
CA ILE A 61 7.85 36.28 -52.86
C ILE A 61 8.66 37.35 -53.58
N ALA A 62 8.08 38.54 -53.77
CA ALA A 62 8.80 39.76 -54.11
C ALA A 62 8.55 40.80 -52.99
N SER A 63 9.62 41.21 -52.33
CA SER A 63 9.64 42.27 -51.33
C SER A 63 9.32 43.63 -51.95
N GLY A 64 8.33 44.33 -51.41
CA GLY A 64 7.99 45.69 -51.80
C GLY A 64 7.18 46.39 -50.73
N THR A 65 7.82 47.32 -50.02
CA THR A 65 7.27 48.29 -49.07
C THR A 65 6.23 49.21 -49.72
N GLY A 66 5.08 49.42 -49.05
CA GLY A 66 4.16 50.52 -49.39
C GLY A 66 2.75 50.34 -48.80
N ALA A 67 2.38 51.22 -47.89
CA ALA A 67 1.12 51.21 -47.15
C ALA A 67 -0.11 51.63 -48.01
N ALA A 68 -1.26 50.98 -47.80
CA ALA A 68 -2.58 51.59 -47.99
C ALA A 68 -3.65 50.82 -47.20
N VAL A 69 -4.50 51.57 -46.51
CA VAL A 69 -5.45 51.16 -45.46
C VAL A 69 -6.75 50.61 -46.06
N ALA A 70 -7.23 49.47 -45.55
CA ALA A 70 -8.63 49.05 -45.65
C ALA A 70 -9.10 48.56 -44.27
N GLN A 71 -10.19 49.13 -43.77
CA GLN A 71 -10.73 48.90 -42.42
C GLN A 71 -11.28 47.47 -42.24
N PRO A 72 -11.24 46.89 -41.02
CA PRO A 72 -11.75 45.55 -40.78
C PRO A 72 -13.28 45.55 -40.64
N VAL A 73 -13.93 44.64 -41.37
CA VAL A 73 -15.33 44.25 -41.15
C VAL A 73 -15.39 43.43 -39.86
N ALA A 74 -16.26 43.80 -38.94
CA ALA A 74 -16.44 43.13 -37.65
C ALA A 74 -16.90 41.68 -37.86
N ALA A 75 -16.01 40.73 -37.64
CA ALA A 75 -16.35 39.32 -37.43
C ALA A 75 -16.47 39.09 -35.92
N THR A 76 -17.70 39.00 -35.43
CA THR A 76 -18.03 38.47 -34.10
C THR A 76 -17.76 36.96 -34.08
N GLY A 77 -16.48 36.61 -34.06
CA GLY A 77 -16.04 35.28 -33.68
C GLY A 77 -16.10 35.18 -32.15
N ALA A 78 -17.07 34.41 -31.64
CA ALA A 78 -17.06 33.98 -30.25
C ALA A 78 -15.72 33.29 -29.97
N GLY A 79 -14.81 34.00 -29.32
CA GLY A 79 -13.54 33.46 -28.90
C GLY A 79 -13.82 32.33 -27.92
N VAL A 80 -13.51 31.10 -28.32
CA VAL A 80 -13.42 29.99 -27.38
C VAL A 80 -12.27 30.32 -26.45
N GLN A 81 -12.58 30.88 -25.29
CA GLN A 81 -11.64 30.99 -24.20
C GLN A 81 -11.44 29.59 -23.64
N VAL A 82 -10.32 28.96 -24.01
CA VAL A 82 -9.83 27.77 -23.32
C VAL A 82 -9.27 28.26 -22.00
N ASP A 83 -10.15 28.37 -21.01
CA ASP A 83 -9.77 28.60 -19.63
C ASP A 83 -8.90 27.40 -19.23
N SER A 84 -7.61 27.64 -18.97
CA SER A 84 -6.68 26.57 -18.61
C SER A 84 -7.19 25.91 -17.33
N LEU A 85 -7.66 24.66 -17.44
CA LEU A 85 -8.15 23.86 -16.32
C LEU A 85 -7.15 23.93 -15.16
N LYS A 86 -7.56 24.57 -14.06
CA LYS A 86 -6.76 24.60 -12.82
C LYS A 86 -6.43 23.16 -12.43
N LYS A 87 -5.14 22.87 -12.19
CA LYS A 87 -4.69 21.58 -11.68
C LYS A 87 -5.49 21.27 -10.42
N VAL A 88 -6.22 20.15 -10.42
CA VAL A 88 -7.01 19.71 -9.27
C VAL A 88 -6.06 19.51 -8.09
N ASP A 89 -6.35 20.18 -6.98
CA ASP A 89 -5.55 20.08 -5.76
C ASP A 89 -5.69 18.68 -5.17
N SER A 90 -4.57 17.97 -5.02
CA SER A 90 -4.52 16.62 -4.47
C SER A 90 -5.02 16.54 -3.03
N ASP A 91 -4.98 17.64 -2.28
CA ASP A 91 -5.49 17.69 -0.91
C ASP A 91 -7.01 17.60 -0.84
N THR A 92 -7.72 17.75 -1.96
CA THR A 92 -9.17 17.51 -2.03
C THR A 92 -9.56 16.03 -2.17
N ALA A 93 -8.58 15.16 -2.46
CA ALA A 93 -8.82 13.75 -2.75
C ALA A 93 -9.51 13.04 -1.58
N GLY A 94 -10.44 12.14 -1.91
CA GLY A 94 -11.19 11.33 -0.96
C GLY A 94 -12.05 10.31 -1.71
N THR A 95 -12.60 9.35 -0.98
CA THR A 95 -13.46 8.30 -1.54
C THR A 95 -14.82 8.20 -0.87
N LEU A 96 -15.02 8.89 0.26
CA LEU A 96 -16.30 8.93 0.95
C LEU A 96 -17.02 10.25 0.68
N THR A 97 -18.19 10.12 0.05
CA THR A 97 -19.26 11.12 -0.01
C THR A 97 -20.10 11.08 1.28
N VAL A 98 -20.99 12.05 1.50
CA VAL A 98 -21.87 12.09 2.68
C VAL A 98 -22.75 10.84 2.75
N GLU A 99 -23.28 10.41 1.61
CA GLU A 99 -24.13 9.23 1.45
C GLU A 99 -23.38 7.93 1.81
N GLN A 100 -22.06 7.93 1.66
CA GLN A 100 -21.17 6.82 2.01
C GLN A 100 -20.58 6.97 3.44
N GLY A 101 -21.09 7.91 4.24
CA GLY A 101 -20.62 8.17 5.59
C GLY A 101 -19.42 9.13 5.68
N GLY A 102 -19.05 9.82 4.61
CA GLY A 102 -18.10 10.93 4.67
C GLY A 102 -18.64 12.12 5.48
N PHE A 103 -17.74 13.02 5.86
CA PHE A 103 -18.07 14.20 6.66
C PHE A 103 -18.54 15.41 5.81
N GLY A 104 -18.50 15.25 4.49
CA GLY A 104 -18.91 16.25 3.52
C GLY A 104 -17.78 17.22 3.13
N ALA A 105 -17.98 17.90 2.00
CA ALA A 105 -16.99 18.79 1.40
C ALA A 105 -16.58 19.96 2.31
N ASP A 106 -17.41 20.26 3.31
CA ASP A 106 -17.34 21.45 4.16
C ASP A 106 -16.81 21.12 5.57
N MET A 107 -16.29 19.92 5.81
CA MET A 107 -15.92 19.46 7.16
C MET A 107 -14.89 20.36 7.88
N TRP A 108 -14.13 21.14 7.12
CA TRP A 108 -13.15 22.10 7.64
C TRP A 108 -13.65 23.53 7.76
N ARG A 109 -14.93 23.79 7.47
CA ARG A 109 -15.51 25.15 7.51
C ARG A 109 -15.29 25.77 8.89
N GLY A 110 -14.64 26.94 8.92
CA GLY A 110 -14.30 27.65 10.16
C GLY A 110 -13.06 27.13 10.90
N THR A 111 -12.34 26.14 10.35
CA THR A 111 -11.07 25.65 10.90
C THR A 111 -9.91 26.16 10.06
N ASP A 112 -8.94 26.83 10.69
CA ASP A 112 -7.76 27.36 10.02
C ASP A 112 -6.83 26.23 9.53
N ARG A 113 -6.29 26.38 8.32
CA ARG A 113 -5.40 25.40 7.68
C ARG A 113 -4.18 25.05 8.52
N ALA A 114 -3.53 26.02 9.18
CA ALA A 114 -2.35 25.75 10.00
C ALA A 114 -2.71 24.89 11.22
N LEU A 115 -3.93 25.04 11.75
CA LEU A 115 -4.41 24.18 12.84
C LEU A 115 -4.59 22.73 12.36
N VAL A 116 -5.18 22.52 11.19
CA VAL A 116 -5.36 21.19 10.60
C VAL A 116 -4.00 20.53 10.32
N GLU A 117 -3.08 21.24 9.68
CA GLU A 117 -1.73 20.73 9.37
C GLU A 117 -0.95 20.35 10.65
N ARG A 118 -1.19 21.05 11.77
CA ARG A 118 -0.54 20.76 13.06
C ARG A 118 -1.18 19.62 13.87
N LEU A 119 -2.50 19.47 13.80
CA LEU A 119 -3.24 18.51 14.64
C LEU A 119 -3.51 17.18 13.93
N LEU A 120 -3.73 17.21 12.62
CA LEU A 120 -4.04 16.00 11.86
C LEU A 120 -2.95 14.91 12.00
N PRO A 121 -1.64 15.22 11.92
CA PRO A 121 -0.59 14.22 12.14
C PRO A 121 -0.55 13.62 13.55
N LYS A 122 -1.25 14.23 14.54
CA LYS A 122 -1.24 13.81 15.94
C LYS A 122 -2.39 12.87 16.31
N LEU A 123 -3.20 12.45 15.34
CA LEU A 123 -4.27 11.49 15.61
C LEU A 123 -3.72 10.18 16.19
N PRO A 124 -4.39 9.60 17.21
CA PRO A 124 -3.94 8.36 17.83
C PRO A 124 -4.24 7.16 16.92
N VAL A 125 -3.20 6.67 16.22
CA VAL A 125 -3.33 5.49 15.33
C VAL A 125 -3.57 4.18 16.09
N ASN A 126 -3.11 4.09 17.34
CA ASN A 126 -3.33 2.95 18.23
C ASN A 126 -4.49 3.23 19.21
N THR A 127 -5.72 3.19 18.71
CA THR A 127 -6.93 3.43 19.51
C THR A 127 -7.71 2.12 19.71
N PRO A 128 -8.01 1.67 20.95
CA PRO A 128 -8.74 0.42 21.19
C PRO A 128 -10.25 0.52 20.90
N SER A 129 -10.82 1.73 20.84
CA SER A 129 -12.24 1.95 20.51
C SER A 129 -12.51 1.81 19.01
N ALA A 130 -13.28 0.78 18.63
CA ALA A 130 -13.68 0.54 17.24
C ALA A 130 -14.44 1.73 16.63
N THR A 131 -15.33 2.36 17.39
CA THR A 131 -16.10 3.54 16.94
C THR A 131 -15.19 4.72 16.63
N MET A 132 -14.21 4.99 17.49
CA MET A 132 -13.25 6.08 17.27
C MET A 132 -12.36 5.80 16.06
N ARG A 133 -11.92 4.55 15.88
CA ARG A 133 -11.15 4.14 14.69
C ARG A 133 -11.93 4.35 13.41
N GLU A 134 -13.20 3.92 13.39
CA GLU A 134 -14.04 4.10 12.20
C GLU A 134 -14.32 5.58 11.92
N LEU A 135 -14.52 6.40 12.95
CA LEU A 135 -14.69 7.85 12.80
C LEU A 135 -13.43 8.49 12.18
N MET A 136 -12.25 8.15 12.70
CA MET A 136 -10.97 8.62 12.14
C MET A 136 -10.78 8.16 10.70
N ARG A 137 -11.00 6.86 10.42
CA ARG A 137 -10.91 6.29 9.08
C ARG A 137 -11.82 7.03 8.09
N ARG A 138 -13.08 7.28 8.46
CA ARG A 138 -14.04 8.02 7.63
C ARG A 138 -13.61 9.47 7.40
N MET A 139 -13.08 10.13 8.42
CA MET A 139 -12.55 11.50 8.29
C MET A 139 -11.37 11.54 7.31
N LEU A 140 -10.42 10.60 7.43
CA LEU A 140 -9.24 10.52 6.56
C LEU A 140 -9.59 10.17 5.10
N LEU A 141 -10.70 9.48 4.87
CA LEU A 141 -11.18 9.10 3.53
C LEU A 141 -12.24 10.04 2.94
N SER A 142 -12.69 11.06 3.67
CA SER A 142 -13.71 12.00 3.21
C SER A 142 -13.20 12.91 2.11
N ILE A 143 -14.04 13.14 1.10
CA ILE A 143 -13.84 14.20 0.11
C ILE A 143 -14.09 15.53 0.80
N ALA A 144 -13.11 16.43 0.80
CA ALA A 144 -13.17 17.70 1.51
C ALA A 144 -12.50 18.81 0.70
N ARG A 145 -13.02 20.03 0.75
CA ARG A 145 -12.26 21.20 0.30
C ARG A 145 -11.06 21.41 1.21
N VAL A 146 -9.97 21.92 0.65
CA VAL A 146 -8.79 22.28 1.45
C VAL A 146 -9.20 23.37 2.46
N PRO A 147 -8.83 23.26 3.75
CA PRO A 147 -9.12 24.29 4.74
C PRO A 147 -8.60 25.66 4.29
N GLU A 148 -9.35 26.71 4.64
CA GLU A 148 -8.95 28.08 4.38
C GLU A 148 -7.84 28.52 5.35
N GLY A 149 -7.01 29.46 4.93
CA GLY A 149 -5.89 29.98 5.74
C GLY A 149 -4.53 29.73 5.10
N LYS A 150 -3.48 30.20 5.78
CA LYS A 150 -2.10 30.04 5.30
C LYS A 150 -1.65 28.60 5.52
N SER A 151 -1.09 27.99 4.47
CA SER A 151 -0.42 26.69 4.61
C SER A 151 0.95 26.87 5.25
N GLU A 152 1.35 25.93 6.10
CA GLU A 152 2.73 25.75 6.57
C GLU A 152 3.54 24.87 5.58
N GLY A 153 2.95 24.50 4.44
CA GLY A 153 3.59 23.72 3.36
C GLY A 153 3.32 22.22 3.43
N ALA A 154 2.43 21.76 4.31
CA ALA A 154 2.13 20.34 4.44
C ALA A 154 1.14 19.84 3.36
N SER A 155 1.41 18.66 2.82
CA SER A 155 0.48 17.91 1.96
C SER A 155 -0.53 17.17 2.84
N LEU A 156 -1.78 17.64 2.88
CA LEU A 156 -2.83 17.03 3.70
C LEU A 156 -3.20 15.63 3.20
N VAL A 157 -3.13 15.38 1.89
CA VAL A 157 -3.33 14.03 1.36
C VAL A 157 -2.22 13.08 1.80
N ALA A 158 -0.95 13.51 1.81
CA ALA A 158 0.15 12.68 2.29
C ALA A 158 0.01 12.34 3.78
N ILE A 159 -0.38 13.31 4.61
CA ILE A 159 -0.68 13.08 6.03
C ILE A 159 -1.79 12.02 6.19
N ARG A 160 -2.89 12.16 5.45
CA ARG A 160 -4.02 11.22 5.54
C ARG A 160 -3.62 9.80 5.13
N VAL A 161 -2.89 9.64 4.03
CA VAL A 161 -2.41 8.33 3.58
C VAL A 161 -1.43 7.71 4.59
N ARG A 162 -0.52 8.51 5.16
CA ARG A 162 0.42 8.04 6.20
C ARG A 162 -0.30 7.57 7.46
N LEU A 163 -1.29 8.33 7.94
CA LEU A 163 -2.12 7.92 9.08
C LEU A 163 -2.86 6.61 8.83
N LEU A 164 -3.44 6.42 7.64
CA LEU A 164 -4.08 5.15 7.26
C LEU A 164 -3.07 3.99 7.23
N ALA A 165 -1.85 4.23 6.76
CA ALA A 165 -0.78 3.23 6.75
C ALA A 165 -0.34 2.86 8.17
N ASP A 166 -0.18 3.85 9.05
CA ASP A 166 0.21 3.65 10.45
C ASP A 166 -0.90 2.93 11.23
N MET A 167 -2.18 3.25 10.98
CA MET A 167 -3.36 2.51 11.44
C MET A 167 -3.41 1.06 10.92
N GLY A 168 -2.58 0.70 9.95
CA GLY A 168 -2.54 -0.64 9.35
C GLY A 168 -3.64 -0.91 8.32
N ASP A 169 -4.43 0.10 7.93
CA ASP A 169 -5.46 -0.03 6.91
C ASP A 169 -4.87 0.14 5.50
N LEU A 170 -4.13 -0.89 5.08
CA LEU A 170 -3.47 -0.91 3.77
C LEU A 170 -4.49 -0.86 2.61
N VAL A 171 -5.74 -1.27 2.84
CA VAL A 171 -6.81 -1.15 1.84
C VAL A 171 -7.17 0.31 1.65
N ALA A 172 -7.45 1.04 2.73
CA ALA A 172 -7.73 2.47 2.69
C ALA A 172 -6.57 3.29 2.12
N VAL A 173 -5.32 2.91 2.41
CA VAL A 173 -4.13 3.51 1.77
C VAL A 173 -4.23 3.44 0.25
N ASN A 174 -4.44 2.24 -0.30
CA ASN A 174 -4.57 2.04 -1.75
C ASN A 174 -5.79 2.76 -2.32
N THR A 175 -6.92 2.72 -1.62
CA THR A 175 -8.17 3.38 -2.01
C THR A 175 -7.98 4.90 -2.13
N LEU A 176 -7.38 5.55 -1.13
CA LEU A 176 -7.14 6.99 -1.16
C LEU A 176 -6.10 7.35 -2.22
N LEU A 177 -4.98 6.62 -2.30
CA LEU A 177 -3.98 6.83 -3.35
C LEU A 177 -4.59 6.72 -4.75
N ASN A 178 -5.52 5.78 -5.00
CA ASN A 178 -6.24 5.65 -6.27
C ASN A 178 -7.13 6.83 -6.62
N ALA A 179 -7.64 7.55 -5.61
CA ALA A 179 -8.43 8.75 -5.81
C ALA A 179 -7.59 10.03 -5.91
N THR A 180 -6.28 9.98 -5.63
CA THR A 180 -5.43 11.18 -5.55
C THR A 180 -4.84 11.58 -6.92
N PRO A 181 -5.19 12.75 -7.48
CA PRO A 181 -4.57 13.27 -8.70
C PRO A 181 -3.07 13.53 -8.51
N GLY A 182 -2.27 13.24 -9.54
CA GLY A 182 -0.83 13.56 -9.53
C GLY A 182 0.03 12.76 -8.55
N ARG A 183 -0.53 11.73 -7.87
CA ARG A 183 0.16 10.94 -6.83
C ARG A 183 1.54 10.41 -7.25
N ASN A 184 1.72 10.03 -8.52
CA ASN A 184 2.96 9.42 -9.01
C ASN A 184 4.12 10.43 -9.08
N THR A 185 3.80 11.73 -9.05
CA THR A 185 4.77 12.83 -9.04
C THR A 185 5.04 13.36 -7.62
N ASP A 186 4.25 12.94 -6.63
CA ASP A 186 4.46 13.29 -5.23
C ASP A 186 5.37 12.24 -4.58
N GLN A 187 6.58 12.66 -4.21
CA GLN A 187 7.60 11.76 -3.70
C GLN A 187 7.20 11.09 -2.38
N GLU A 188 6.45 11.80 -1.52
CA GLU A 188 6.03 11.29 -0.22
C GLU A 188 4.90 10.27 -0.40
N LEU A 189 3.95 10.52 -1.29
CA LEU A 189 2.90 9.55 -1.61
C LEU A 189 3.47 8.27 -2.22
N VAL A 190 4.45 8.37 -3.13
CA VAL A 190 5.11 7.19 -3.70
C VAL A 190 5.89 6.41 -2.63
N ARG A 191 6.52 7.11 -1.68
CA ARG A 191 7.19 6.48 -0.54
C ARG A 191 6.21 5.72 0.35
N ILE A 192 5.08 6.34 0.73
CA ILE A 192 4.06 5.70 1.56
C ILE A 192 3.47 4.48 0.83
N GLU A 193 3.21 4.57 -0.48
CA GLU A 193 2.78 3.41 -1.26
C GLU A 193 3.80 2.28 -1.19
N THR A 194 5.08 2.58 -1.42
CA THR A 194 6.16 1.58 -1.39
C THR A 194 6.27 0.91 -0.01
N GLU A 195 6.21 1.70 1.06
CA GLU A 195 6.20 1.23 2.44
C GLU A 195 4.98 0.32 2.74
N ALA A 196 3.78 0.72 2.31
CA ALA A 196 2.57 -0.08 2.44
C ALA A 196 2.65 -1.41 1.67
N ARG A 197 3.27 -1.42 0.49
CA ARG A 197 3.52 -2.64 -0.29
C ARG A 197 4.47 -3.59 0.44
N PHE A 198 5.53 -3.07 1.06
CA PHE A 198 6.42 -3.90 1.90
C PHE A 198 5.70 -4.50 3.11
N LEU A 199 4.86 -3.73 3.82
CA LEU A 199 4.02 -4.27 4.92
C LEU A 199 3.03 -5.35 4.43
N ALA A 200 2.51 -5.20 3.21
CA ALA A 200 1.65 -6.19 2.57
C ALA A 200 2.39 -7.44 2.05
N ASN A 201 3.74 -7.47 2.11
CA ASN A 201 4.60 -8.42 1.41
C ASN A 201 4.41 -8.43 -0.12
N ASP A 202 3.90 -7.35 -0.69
CA ASP A 202 3.78 -7.13 -2.14
C ASP A 202 5.11 -6.56 -2.69
N ASN A 203 6.18 -7.35 -2.53
CA ASN A 203 7.53 -6.96 -2.91
C ASN A 203 7.64 -6.66 -4.41
N ALA A 204 6.87 -7.33 -5.26
CA ALA A 204 6.88 -7.12 -6.70
C ALA A 204 6.50 -5.67 -7.06
N ARG A 205 5.38 -5.16 -6.52
CA ARG A 205 4.97 -3.77 -6.76
C ARG A 205 5.86 -2.76 -6.04
N ALA A 206 6.31 -3.07 -4.81
CA ALA A 206 7.27 -2.21 -4.10
C ALA A 206 8.56 -2.00 -4.91
N CYS A 207 9.09 -3.08 -5.51
CA CYS A 207 10.31 -3.02 -6.31
C CYS A 207 10.14 -2.30 -7.64
N ALA A 208 8.96 -2.37 -8.27
CA ALA A 208 8.65 -1.56 -9.44
C ALA A 208 8.71 -0.05 -9.13
N LEU A 209 8.15 0.36 -7.98
CA LEU A 209 8.21 1.76 -7.52
C LEU A 209 9.64 2.19 -7.20
N ALA A 210 10.38 1.39 -6.43
CA ALA A 210 11.77 1.69 -6.07
C ALA A 210 12.68 1.83 -7.31
N GLY A 211 12.50 0.97 -8.32
CA GLY A 211 13.23 1.05 -9.58
C GLY A 211 12.90 2.28 -10.42
N GLY A 212 11.68 2.82 -10.31
CA GLY A 212 11.32 4.11 -10.91
C GLY A 212 12.01 5.28 -10.22
N GLN A 213 11.96 5.31 -8.88
CA GLN A 213 12.42 6.46 -8.10
C GLN A 213 13.95 6.60 -8.02
N ILE A 214 14.70 5.51 -8.06
CA ILE A 214 16.18 5.56 -7.95
C ILE A 214 16.86 6.30 -9.12
N ARG A 215 16.17 6.44 -10.26
CA ARG A 215 16.69 7.16 -11.44
C ARG A 215 16.72 8.66 -11.21
N ASP A 216 15.74 9.16 -10.47
CA ASP A 216 15.48 10.59 -10.34
C ASP A 216 15.87 11.13 -8.96
N GLN A 217 16.09 10.24 -7.98
CA GLN A 217 16.31 10.61 -6.58
C GLN A 217 17.57 9.97 -5.99
N ASN A 218 18.47 10.82 -5.49
CA ASN A 218 19.62 10.39 -4.71
C ASN A 218 19.31 10.43 -3.20
N VAL A 219 18.32 9.66 -2.77
CA VAL A 219 17.88 9.58 -1.37
C VAL A 219 18.22 8.19 -0.80
N PRO A 220 18.82 8.07 0.40
CA PRO A 220 19.23 6.78 0.96
C PRO A 220 18.12 5.73 1.03
N TYR A 221 16.87 6.15 1.25
CA TYR A 221 15.72 5.26 1.24
C TYR A 221 15.56 4.51 -0.09
N TRP A 222 15.57 5.23 -1.22
CA TRP A 222 15.40 4.62 -2.55
C TRP A 222 16.60 3.75 -2.92
N GLN A 223 17.81 4.15 -2.53
CA GLN A 223 19.01 3.32 -2.69
C GLN A 223 18.85 1.98 -1.98
N LYS A 224 18.48 1.99 -0.68
CA LYS A 224 18.25 0.76 0.10
C LYS A 224 17.17 -0.12 -0.50
N ALA A 225 16.01 0.46 -0.83
CA ALA A 225 14.90 -0.28 -1.42
C ALA A 225 15.30 -0.90 -2.76
N PHE A 226 15.98 -0.14 -3.64
CA PHE A 226 16.43 -0.63 -4.92
C PHE A 226 17.49 -1.74 -4.80
N ILE A 227 18.46 -1.59 -3.90
CA ILE A 227 19.48 -2.61 -3.61
C ILE A 227 18.83 -3.91 -3.10
N PHE A 228 17.89 -3.80 -2.16
CA PHE A 228 17.11 -4.95 -1.69
C PHE A 228 16.36 -5.63 -2.85
N CYS A 229 15.74 -4.85 -3.74
CA CYS A 229 15.03 -5.35 -4.90
C CYS A 229 15.94 -6.03 -5.93
N GLN A 230 17.19 -5.58 -6.09
CA GLN A 230 18.19 -6.29 -6.89
C GLN A 230 18.56 -7.64 -6.29
N ALA A 231 18.75 -7.71 -4.97
CA ALA A 231 18.99 -8.98 -4.28
C ALA A 231 17.80 -9.94 -4.43
N LEU A 232 16.56 -9.44 -4.32
CA LEU A 232 15.35 -10.22 -4.58
C LEU A 232 15.28 -10.77 -6.02
N ALA A 233 15.77 -10.00 -7.00
CA ALA A 233 15.84 -10.41 -8.39
C ALA A 233 17.01 -11.37 -8.70
N GLY A 234 17.79 -11.78 -7.69
CA GLY A 234 18.96 -12.65 -7.85
C GLY A 234 20.21 -11.93 -8.39
N ALA A 235 20.16 -10.61 -8.55
CA ALA A 235 21.31 -9.80 -8.96
C ALA A 235 22.20 -9.44 -7.76
N THR A 236 22.66 -10.47 -7.02
CA THR A 236 23.40 -10.33 -5.77
C THR A 236 24.67 -9.48 -5.92
N ASP A 237 25.46 -9.69 -6.97
CA ASP A 237 26.70 -8.94 -7.19
C ASP A 237 26.44 -7.42 -7.34
N LYS A 238 25.37 -7.06 -8.08
CA LYS A 238 24.96 -5.65 -8.25
C LYS A 238 24.49 -5.06 -6.92
N ALA A 239 23.71 -5.83 -6.16
CA ALA A 239 23.21 -5.40 -4.86
C ALA A 239 24.36 -5.17 -3.87
N MET A 240 25.35 -6.07 -3.83
CA MET A 240 26.49 -5.96 -2.92
C MET A 240 27.47 -4.84 -3.31
N LEU A 241 27.62 -4.53 -4.60
CA LEU A 241 28.29 -3.31 -5.03
C LEU A 241 27.55 -2.06 -4.52
N GLY A 242 26.22 -2.04 -4.62
CA GLY A 242 25.42 -0.95 -4.04
C GLY A 242 25.64 -0.81 -2.53
N VAL A 243 25.71 -1.92 -1.81
CA VAL A 243 26.02 -1.95 -0.37
C VAL A 243 27.39 -1.36 -0.07
N SER A 244 28.44 -1.71 -0.82
CA SER A 244 29.79 -1.17 -0.58
C SER A 244 29.83 0.34 -0.79
N VAL A 245 29.23 0.83 -1.88
CA VAL A 245 29.12 2.27 -2.17
C VAL A 245 28.36 3.00 -1.06
N MET A 246 27.27 2.42 -0.55
CA MET A 246 26.52 3.02 0.56
C MET A 246 27.33 3.12 1.85
N ARG A 247 28.15 2.10 2.16
CA ARG A 247 29.04 2.13 3.33
C ARG A 247 30.13 3.21 3.18
N GLU A 248 30.74 3.30 2.01
CA GLU A 248 31.74 4.32 1.69
C GLU A 248 31.16 5.74 1.74
N SER A 249 29.89 5.89 1.34
CA SER A 249 29.16 7.15 1.41
C SER A 249 28.70 7.52 2.83
N GLY A 250 29.02 6.70 3.84
CA GLY A 250 28.74 6.98 5.25
C GLY A 250 27.29 6.74 5.69
N VAL A 251 26.48 6.02 4.90
CA VAL A 251 25.11 5.67 5.32
C VAL A 251 25.18 4.69 6.49
N LYS A 252 24.52 5.01 7.61
CA LYS A 252 24.49 4.20 8.82
C LYS A 252 23.17 3.45 8.94
N ASP A 253 23.22 2.14 8.78
CA ASP A 253 22.09 1.22 8.98
C ASP A 253 22.61 -0.22 9.07
N ASP A 254 23.10 -0.59 10.25
CA ASP A 254 23.76 -1.88 10.47
C ASP A 254 22.80 -3.06 10.24
N VAL A 255 21.50 -2.86 10.52
CA VAL A 255 20.48 -3.89 10.30
C VAL A 255 20.24 -4.09 8.81
N PHE A 256 20.12 -3.03 8.02
CA PHE A 256 20.06 -3.14 6.56
C PHE A 256 21.28 -3.89 6.02
N PHE A 257 22.48 -3.52 6.44
CA PHE A 257 23.71 -4.16 5.95
C PHE A 257 23.83 -5.62 6.37
N ALA A 258 23.47 -5.98 7.60
CA ALA A 258 23.45 -7.36 8.07
C ALA A 258 22.43 -8.22 7.30
N LEU A 259 21.24 -7.65 7.01
CA LEU A 259 20.22 -8.33 6.21
C LEU A 259 20.66 -8.51 4.75
N MET A 260 21.32 -7.53 4.15
CA MET A 260 21.88 -7.68 2.79
C MET A 260 22.96 -8.77 2.71
N GLU A 261 23.87 -8.80 3.69
CA GLU A 261 24.89 -9.85 3.79
C GLU A 261 24.27 -11.24 3.96
N SER A 262 23.23 -11.34 4.78
CA SER A 262 22.44 -12.57 4.97
C SER A 262 21.77 -13.04 3.68
N LEU A 263 21.22 -12.13 2.89
CA LEU A 263 20.64 -12.45 1.57
C LEU A 263 21.72 -12.93 0.58
N ALA A 264 22.90 -12.31 0.60
CA ALA A 264 24.00 -12.66 -0.29
C ALA A 264 24.61 -14.04 0.04
N THR A 265 24.89 -14.28 1.32
CA THR A 265 25.53 -15.51 1.80
C THR A 265 24.55 -16.65 2.05
N LYS A 266 23.23 -16.35 2.08
CA LYS A 266 22.15 -17.27 2.46
C LYS A 266 22.29 -17.80 3.90
N THR A 267 23.06 -17.10 4.74
CA THR A 267 23.17 -17.41 6.17
C THR A 267 22.24 -16.47 6.95
N PRO A 268 21.45 -16.97 7.93
CA PRO A 268 20.54 -16.09 8.67
C PRO A 268 21.29 -14.98 9.43
N ALA A 269 20.87 -13.72 9.25
CA ALA A 269 21.39 -12.61 10.05
C ALA A 269 20.99 -12.76 11.53
N THR A 270 21.94 -12.42 12.41
CA THR A 270 21.65 -12.15 13.82
C THR A 270 21.46 -10.65 14.00
N ILE A 271 20.24 -10.23 14.34
CA ILE A 271 19.91 -8.83 14.60
C ILE A 271 19.84 -8.65 16.12
N ALA A 272 20.68 -7.79 16.68
CA ALA A 272 20.73 -7.58 18.13
C ALA A 272 19.54 -6.75 18.64
N SER A 273 19.16 -5.71 17.89
CA SER A 273 18.13 -4.74 18.27
C SER A 273 17.49 -4.16 17.02
N LEU A 274 16.16 -4.02 17.05
CA LEU A 274 15.38 -3.41 15.96
C LEU A 274 14.09 -2.79 16.50
N PRO A 275 14.17 -1.75 17.36
CA PRO A 275 12.97 -1.07 17.86
C PRO A 275 12.28 -0.33 16.70
N ASP A 276 10.96 -0.39 16.67
CA ASP A 276 10.12 0.21 15.62
C ASP A 276 10.63 -0.03 14.18
N PRO A 277 10.63 -1.31 13.72
CA PRO A 277 11.17 -1.66 12.41
C PRO A 277 10.48 -0.90 11.27
N SER A 278 11.27 -0.42 10.33
CA SER A 278 10.73 0.10 9.07
C SER A 278 10.05 -1.02 8.26
N PRO A 279 9.08 -0.70 7.40
CA PRO A 279 8.51 -1.67 6.46
C PRO A 279 9.56 -2.41 5.61
N LEU A 280 10.60 -1.70 5.17
CA LEU A 280 11.70 -2.29 4.42
C LEU A 280 12.48 -3.31 5.29
N HIS A 281 12.77 -2.98 6.55
CA HIS A 281 13.44 -3.92 7.47
C HIS A 281 12.62 -5.20 7.67
N LEU A 282 11.30 -5.09 7.84
CA LEU A 282 10.43 -6.26 7.98
C LEU A 282 10.41 -7.11 6.71
N ALA A 283 10.32 -6.49 5.53
CA ALA A 283 10.36 -7.19 4.26
C ALA A 283 11.69 -7.91 4.05
N MET A 284 12.81 -7.24 4.34
CA MET A 284 14.15 -7.83 4.28
C MET A 284 14.33 -8.98 5.27
N ALA A 285 13.97 -8.77 6.54
CA ALA A 285 14.06 -9.81 7.57
C ALA A 285 13.21 -11.04 7.21
N ARG A 286 12.03 -10.82 6.62
CA ARG A 286 11.18 -11.91 6.11
C ARG A 286 11.91 -12.76 5.09
N VAL A 287 12.46 -12.12 4.05
CA VAL A 287 13.13 -12.80 2.92
C VAL A 287 14.43 -13.46 3.36
N ALA A 288 15.21 -12.79 4.21
CA ALA A 288 16.46 -13.27 4.77
C ALA A 288 16.27 -14.42 5.78
N LYS A 289 15.02 -14.75 6.15
CA LYS A 289 14.68 -15.70 7.22
C LYS A 289 15.35 -15.33 8.55
N ALA A 290 15.61 -14.03 8.76
CA ALA A 290 16.25 -13.52 9.96
C ALA A 290 15.24 -13.51 11.11
N LYS A 291 15.66 -13.99 12.28
CA LYS A 291 14.84 -13.92 13.50
C LYS A 291 14.70 -12.47 13.94
N LEU A 292 13.48 -12.04 14.24
CA LEU A 292 13.26 -10.70 14.78
C LEU A 292 13.71 -10.63 16.25
N PRO A 293 14.44 -9.57 16.66
CA PRO A 293 14.80 -9.37 18.07
C PRO A 293 13.58 -9.00 18.91
N ALA A 294 13.65 -9.27 20.21
CA ALA A 294 12.54 -9.10 21.15
C ALA A 294 11.98 -7.66 21.17
N ASP A 295 12.83 -6.65 20.97
CA ASP A 295 12.46 -5.24 20.98
C ASP A 295 11.70 -4.78 19.72
N ALA A 296 11.56 -5.62 18.69
CA ALA A 296 10.81 -5.30 17.48
C ALA A 296 9.33 -4.96 17.72
N ILE A 297 8.73 -5.50 18.77
CA ILE A 297 7.34 -5.23 19.18
C ILE A 297 7.17 -3.91 19.94
N SER A 298 8.26 -3.18 20.19
CA SER A 298 8.20 -1.86 20.83
C SER A 298 7.54 -0.80 19.94
N SER A 299 7.31 -1.09 18.65
CA SER A 299 6.57 -0.22 17.74
C SER A 299 5.16 0.09 18.27
N ASN A 300 4.72 1.34 18.13
CA ASN A 300 3.35 1.74 18.41
C ASN A 300 2.49 1.84 17.14
N ARG A 301 2.97 1.36 15.99
CA ARG A 301 2.26 1.42 14.71
C ARG A 301 1.51 0.11 14.46
N PRO A 302 0.16 0.10 14.46
CA PRO A 302 -0.62 -1.10 14.21
C PRO A 302 -0.24 -1.86 12.92
N GLY A 303 0.09 -1.15 11.83
CA GLY A 303 0.53 -1.79 10.57
C GLY A 303 1.82 -2.62 10.70
N VAL A 304 2.76 -2.17 11.55
CA VAL A 304 3.99 -2.92 11.87
C VAL A 304 3.67 -4.14 12.73
N LEU A 305 2.90 -3.95 13.80
CA LEU A 305 2.52 -5.02 14.72
C LEU A 305 1.76 -6.13 13.99
N ARG A 306 0.83 -5.76 13.10
CA ARG A 306 0.15 -6.69 12.19
C ARG A 306 1.13 -7.53 11.39
N THR A 307 2.16 -6.89 10.82
CA THR A 307 3.18 -7.57 9.98
C THR A 307 4.04 -8.52 10.81
N ILE A 308 4.38 -8.15 12.05
CA ILE A 308 5.09 -9.02 13.00
C ILE A 308 4.22 -10.23 13.38
N ALA A 309 2.93 -10.02 13.68
CA ALA A 309 2.00 -11.08 14.08
C ALA A 309 1.88 -12.20 13.03
N ILE A 310 1.87 -11.84 11.74
CA ILE A 310 1.79 -12.77 10.61
C ILE A 310 3.16 -13.18 10.05
N SER A 311 4.25 -12.78 10.72
CA SER A 311 5.60 -13.15 10.29
C SER A 311 5.97 -14.54 10.80
N PRO A 312 6.37 -15.48 9.92
CA PRO A 312 6.89 -16.77 10.36
C PRO A 312 8.26 -16.67 11.04
N ASN A 313 8.94 -15.51 10.93
CA ASN A 313 10.28 -15.29 11.47
C ASN A 313 10.28 -14.70 12.89
N ALA A 314 9.09 -14.38 13.41
CA ALA A 314 8.91 -13.93 14.78
C ALA A 314 8.59 -15.14 15.71
N PRO A 315 9.13 -15.19 16.93
CA PRO A 315 8.73 -16.17 17.93
C PRO A 315 7.22 -16.13 18.21
N LEU A 316 6.63 -17.26 18.61
CA LEU A 316 5.17 -17.36 18.81
C LEU A 316 4.65 -16.33 19.84
N GLU A 317 5.33 -16.17 20.97
CA GLU A 317 4.96 -15.19 22.01
C GLU A 317 4.93 -13.76 21.45
N MET A 318 5.96 -13.39 20.70
CA MET A 318 6.04 -12.09 20.03
C MET A 318 4.89 -11.89 19.04
N ARG A 319 4.55 -12.94 18.28
CA ARG A 319 3.44 -12.88 17.33
C ARG A 319 2.11 -12.68 18.05
N LEU A 320 1.91 -13.35 19.18
CA LEU A 320 0.68 -13.26 19.98
C LEU A 320 0.49 -11.83 20.50
N GLU A 321 1.49 -11.27 21.16
CA GLU A 321 1.42 -9.91 21.70
C GLU A 321 1.19 -8.89 20.57
N ALA A 322 1.96 -8.99 19.48
CA ALA A 322 1.79 -8.12 18.32
C ALA A 322 0.40 -8.28 17.68
N GLY A 323 -0.13 -9.51 17.66
CA GLY A 323 -1.44 -9.83 17.12
C GLY A 323 -2.58 -9.22 17.94
N GLU A 324 -2.53 -9.33 19.26
CA GLU A 324 -3.51 -8.74 20.19
C GLU A 324 -3.49 -7.22 20.12
N ARG A 325 -2.29 -6.61 20.08
CA ARG A 325 -2.15 -5.16 19.95
C ARG A 325 -2.60 -4.66 18.57
N ALA A 326 -2.33 -5.42 17.51
CA ALA A 326 -2.79 -5.06 16.16
C ALA A 326 -4.31 -5.25 15.99
N GLU A 327 -4.90 -6.29 16.58
CA GLU A 327 -6.34 -6.54 16.55
C GLU A 327 -7.10 -5.49 17.37
N SER A 328 -6.64 -5.20 18.59
CA SER A 328 -7.26 -4.17 19.43
C SER A 328 -7.23 -2.79 18.75
N ALA A 329 -6.21 -2.51 17.94
CA ALA A 329 -6.09 -1.32 17.11
C ALA A 329 -6.76 -1.44 15.71
N GLY A 330 -7.43 -2.55 15.40
CA GLY A 330 -8.15 -2.75 14.13
C GLY A 330 -7.30 -3.03 12.89
N ALA A 331 -5.99 -3.22 13.03
CA ALA A 331 -5.08 -3.53 11.92
C ALA A 331 -5.06 -5.03 11.57
N LEU A 332 -5.41 -5.90 12.51
CA LEU A 332 -5.51 -7.34 12.31
C LEU A 332 -6.96 -7.80 12.45
N VAL A 333 -7.44 -8.63 11.52
CA VAL A 333 -8.78 -9.21 11.61
C VAL A 333 -8.82 -10.30 12.69
N VAL A 334 -9.94 -10.38 13.43
CA VAL A 334 -10.13 -11.31 14.55
C VAL A 334 -9.84 -12.77 14.15
N ASP A 335 -10.20 -13.17 12.93
CA ASP A 335 -9.97 -14.54 12.45
C ASP A 335 -8.47 -14.88 12.36
N SER A 336 -7.63 -13.92 11.99
CA SER A 336 -6.17 -14.10 11.98
C SER A 336 -5.60 -14.25 13.39
N LEU A 337 -6.12 -13.50 14.36
CA LEU A 337 -5.74 -13.66 15.77
C LEU A 337 -6.21 -15.03 16.31
N ARG A 338 -7.42 -15.46 15.98
CA ARG A 338 -7.93 -16.79 16.36
C ARG A 338 -7.03 -17.91 15.83
N GLN A 339 -6.62 -17.83 14.56
CA GLN A 339 -5.67 -18.77 13.97
C GLN A 339 -4.34 -18.79 14.73
N LEU A 340 -3.87 -17.63 15.18
CA LEU A 340 -2.64 -17.56 15.97
C LEU A 340 -2.77 -18.25 17.33
N TYR A 341 -3.89 -18.07 18.03
CA TYR A 341 -4.16 -18.82 19.26
C TYR A 341 -4.21 -20.34 19.04
N THR A 342 -4.74 -20.81 17.91
CA THR A 342 -4.75 -22.26 17.60
C THR A 342 -3.36 -22.85 17.36
N SER A 343 -2.35 -22.01 17.10
CA SER A 343 -0.96 -22.46 16.94
C SER A 343 -0.22 -22.62 18.28
N VAL A 344 -0.82 -22.20 19.39
CA VAL A 344 -0.28 -22.39 20.74
C VAL A 344 -0.62 -23.79 21.22
N SER A 345 0.41 -24.58 21.52
CA SER A 345 0.27 -25.87 22.17
C SER A 345 0.38 -25.69 23.68
N PHE A 346 -0.70 -25.92 24.41
CA PHE A 346 -0.69 -25.99 25.87
C PHE A 346 -0.47 -27.45 26.27
N TYR A 347 0.77 -27.82 26.57
CA TYR A 347 1.14 -29.15 27.11
C TYR A 347 1.85 -28.99 28.44
#